data_AF-A0AAD9JGZ0-F1
#
_entry.id   AF-A0AAD9JGZ0-F1
#
_cell.length_a   1.000
_cell.length_b   1.000
_cell.length_c   1.000
_cell.angle_alpha   90.00
_cell.angle_beta   90.00
_cell.angle_gamma   90.00
#
_symmetry.space_group_name_H-M   'P 1'
#
loop_
_entity.id
_entity.type
_entity.pdbx_description
1 polymer ?
#
loop_
_entity_poly.entity_id
_entity_poly.type
_entity_poly.pdbx_seq_one_letter_code
_entity_poly.pdbx_strand_id
1 'polypeptide(L)'
;MHWTLTRSSASQGSCIFPCRCTNGCHTTTGQCINGGQCTADKPDKPSDLNWRWTGFACQEGNVAYNKAASQSIGDWGGTYPAGRAVDGNTNPSMAAGHCAHPDTDWGKNAWWMVDMNDTYNFSRVIIYNRDSEDDAHKRLDTFILSVGNTPERTTHKQCASHNGRVPAAGTVESQCRAIARYLSFRRNGNPDSYAAGLCEVVVIGHRHISKHM
;
A
#
# COMPACT_ATOMS: atom_id res chain seq x y z
N MET A 1 2.03 53.82 22.44
CA MET A 1 1.58 52.94 21.34
C MET A 1 2.82 52.28 20.72
N HIS A 2 2.64 51.05 20.24
CA HIS A 2 3.60 50.18 19.55
C HIS A 2 4.64 49.41 20.38
N TRP A 3 4.26 48.16 20.69
CA TRP A 3 5.15 47.01 20.66
C TRP A 3 4.85 46.23 19.37
N THR A 4 5.85 46.04 18.51
CA THR A 4 5.75 45.17 17.33
C THR A 4 6.20 43.78 17.75
N LEU A 5 5.24 42.86 17.93
CA LEU A 5 5.55 41.45 18.08
C LEU A 5 5.85 40.86 16.70
N THR A 6 7.11 40.55 16.44
CA THR A 6 7.50 39.62 15.38
C THR A 6 6.92 38.25 15.73
N ARG A 7 5.84 37.84 15.06
CA ARG A 7 5.40 36.44 15.08
C ARG A 7 6.50 35.62 14.42
N SER A 8 7.10 34.72 15.20
CA SER A 8 7.84 33.60 14.66
C SER A 8 6.91 32.87 13.69
N SER A 9 7.38 32.67 12.46
CA SER A 9 6.73 31.74 11.53
C SER A 9 6.92 30.34 12.12
N ALA A 10 5.92 29.90 12.87
CA ALA A 10 5.76 28.51 13.25
C ALA A 10 5.98 27.65 12.00
N SER A 11 6.82 26.63 12.14
CA SER A 11 7.02 25.57 11.15
C SER A 11 5.68 24.90 10.86
N GLN A 12 4.93 25.40 9.88
CA GLN A 12 3.62 24.88 9.53
C GLN A 12 3.76 23.76 8.50
N GLY A 13 3.54 22.54 9.02
CA GLY A 13 3.55 21.22 8.41
C GLY A 13 3.53 21.14 6.88
N SER A 14 4.57 20.52 6.32
CA SER A 14 4.58 20.00 4.97
C SER A 14 3.37 19.09 4.73
N CYS A 15 2.77 19.13 3.53
CA CYS A 15 1.74 18.18 3.12
C CYS A 15 2.18 16.72 3.41
N ILE A 16 1.24 15.90 3.86
CA ILE A 16 1.47 14.53 4.38
C ILE A 16 1.98 13.57 3.28
N PHE A 17 1.66 13.87 2.03
CA PHE A 17 2.34 13.37 0.83
C PHE A 17 3.03 14.55 0.14
N PRO A 18 4.04 14.33 -0.71
CA PRO A 18 4.57 15.38 -1.57
C PRO A 18 3.40 16.08 -2.24
N CYS A 19 3.32 17.40 -2.13
CA CYS A 19 2.27 18.16 -2.77
C CYS A 19 2.31 17.86 -4.27
N ARG A 20 1.29 17.16 -4.77
CA ARG A 20 1.13 16.89 -6.20
C ARG A 20 0.16 17.87 -6.82
N CYS A 21 0.17 19.12 -6.39
CA CYS A 21 -0.62 20.19 -7.01
C CYS A 21 0.35 21.19 -7.62
N THR A 22 0.05 21.68 -8.82
CA THR A 22 0.88 22.67 -9.51
C THR A 22 1.18 23.91 -8.66
N ASN A 23 0.27 24.27 -7.76
CA ASN A 23 0.32 25.49 -6.95
C ASN A 23 0.31 25.25 -5.43
N GLY A 24 0.68 24.05 -4.97
CA GLY A 24 0.61 23.73 -3.54
C GLY A 24 -0.70 23.08 -3.10
N CYS A 25 -0.71 22.48 -1.90
CA CYS A 25 -1.87 21.88 -1.26
C CYS A 25 -2.13 22.49 0.10
N HIS A 26 -3.39 22.57 0.50
CA HIS A 26 -3.75 22.84 1.89
C HIS A 26 -3.28 21.67 2.75
N THR A 27 -2.47 21.95 3.76
CA THR A 27 -1.70 20.94 4.52
C THR A 27 -2.60 20.00 5.32
N THR A 28 -3.83 20.43 5.65
CA THR A 28 -4.83 19.63 6.37
C THR A 28 -5.83 18.91 5.45
N THR A 29 -6.18 19.49 4.30
CA THR A 29 -7.28 18.98 3.45
C THR A 29 -6.80 18.40 2.12
N GLY A 30 -5.52 18.55 1.77
CA GLY A 30 -4.92 18.06 0.52
C GLY A 30 -5.48 18.70 -0.75
N GLN A 31 -6.42 19.65 -0.61
CA GLN A 31 -6.98 20.39 -1.74
C GLN A 31 -5.91 21.26 -2.38
N CYS A 32 -5.85 21.26 -3.70
CA CYS A 32 -5.02 22.22 -4.42
C CYS A 32 -5.50 23.64 -4.11
N ILE A 33 -4.56 24.51 -3.78
CA ILE A 33 -4.84 25.92 -3.49
C ILE A 33 -4.63 26.75 -4.75
N ASN A 34 -5.19 27.97 -4.77
CA ASN A 34 -4.97 28.95 -5.84
C ASN A 34 -5.24 28.40 -7.25
N GLY A 35 -6.31 27.61 -7.41
CA GLY A 35 -6.69 27.01 -8.69
C GLY A 35 -5.70 25.96 -9.21
N GLY A 36 -4.79 25.46 -8.37
CA GLY A 36 -3.86 24.40 -8.74
C GLY A 36 -4.59 23.12 -9.16
N GLN A 37 -3.97 22.36 -10.06
CA GLN A 37 -4.46 21.05 -10.50
C GLN A 37 -3.51 19.97 -10.01
N CYS A 38 -4.03 18.76 -9.75
CA CYS A 38 -3.17 17.67 -9.32
C CYS A 38 -2.23 17.28 -10.49
N THR A 39 -0.91 17.36 -10.30
CA THR A 39 0.12 17.05 -11.30
C THR A 39 0.16 15.55 -11.54
N ALA A 40 0.24 15.15 -12.80
CA ALA A 40 0.19 13.75 -13.24
C ALA A 40 1.49 12.97 -12.97
N ASP A 41 2.42 13.51 -12.20
CA ASP A 41 3.74 12.94 -11.97
C ASP A 41 3.59 11.72 -11.06
N LYS A 42 3.98 10.55 -11.56
CA LYS A 42 3.51 9.22 -11.16
C LYS A 42 4.30 8.62 -9.95
N PRO A 43 3.98 7.39 -9.46
CA PRO A 43 4.60 6.17 -9.99
C PRO A 43 3.64 5.46 -10.94
N ASP A 44 4.21 4.86 -11.99
CA ASP A 44 3.50 4.47 -13.20
C ASP A 44 2.21 3.71 -12.93
N LYS A 45 1.20 4.05 -13.72
CA LYS A 45 -0.13 3.48 -13.59
C LYS A 45 -0.19 2.13 -14.28
N PRO A 46 -0.85 1.17 -13.65
CA PRO A 46 -1.52 0.10 -14.37
C PRO A 46 -2.87 0.66 -14.85
N SER A 47 -2.92 1.01 -16.14
CA SER A 47 -4.10 1.01 -17.02
C SER A 47 -5.39 1.78 -16.65
N ASP A 48 -5.37 2.87 -15.87
CA ASP A 48 -6.57 3.73 -15.75
C ASP A 48 -6.59 4.81 -16.85
N LEU A 49 -7.75 5.20 -17.42
CA LEU A 49 -7.85 5.95 -18.68
C LEU A 49 -8.35 7.40 -18.59
N ASN A 50 -8.66 7.99 -17.42
CA ASN A 50 -9.20 9.37 -17.36
C ASN A 50 -8.86 10.20 -16.09
N TRP A 51 -7.59 10.23 -15.68
CA TRP A 51 -7.06 10.71 -14.39
C TRP A 51 -7.41 12.15 -13.97
N ARG A 52 -8.64 12.40 -13.53
CA ARG A 52 -9.09 13.68 -12.98
C ARG A 52 -9.26 13.56 -11.46
N TRP A 53 -8.16 13.57 -10.72
CA TRP A 53 -8.21 13.65 -9.26
C TRP A 53 -8.27 15.11 -8.82
N THR A 54 -9.33 15.50 -8.11
CA THR A 54 -9.50 16.77 -7.38
C THR A 54 -10.22 16.50 -6.05
N GLY A 55 -9.99 17.29 -4.99
CA GLY A 55 -10.69 17.17 -3.70
C GLY A 55 -10.06 16.15 -2.74
N PHE A 56 -10.85 15.53 -1.85
CA PHE A 56 -10.39 14.50 -0.88
C PHE A 56 -9.59 13.36 -1.54
N ALA A 57 -9.81 13.11 -2.83
CA ALA A 57 -9.08 12.11 -3.58
C ALA A 57 -7.59 12.45 -3.85
N CYS A 58 -7.15 13.71 -3.70
CA CYS A 58 -5.71 14.03 -3.66
C CYS A 58 -5.09 13.79 -2.25
N GLN A 59 -5.89 13.42 -1.23
CA GLN A 59 -5.41 12.87 0.04
C GLN A 59 -5.31 11.34 0.03
N GLU A 60 -6.10 10.68 -0.82
CA GLU A 60 -6.06 9.22 -0.98
C GLU A 60 -4.89 8.84 -1.90
N GLY A 61 -3.82 8.35 -1.29
CA GLY A 61 -2.61 7.91 -1.99
C GLY A 61 -2.29 6.46 -1.70
N ASN A 62 -1.31 5.90 -2.42
CA ASN A 62 -0.68 4.65 -2.02
C ASN A 62 0.12 4.89 -0.73
N VAL A 63 -0.48 4.62 0.42
CA VAL A 63 0.13 4.85 1.74
C VAL A 63 1.20 3.80 2.08
N ALA A 64 1.25 2.71 1.32
CA ALA A 64 2.23 1.65 1.47
C ALA A 64 3.53 1.91 0.68
N TYR A 65 3.52 2.85 -0.28
CA TYR A 65 4.67 3.13 -1.14
C TYR A 65 5.96 3.41 -0.34
N ASN A 66 7.03 2.67 -0.66
CA ASN A 66 8.35 2.71 -0.02
C ASN A 66 8.33 2.55 1.50
N LYS A 67 7.30 1.90 2.04
CA LYS A 67 7.21 1.59 3.47
C LYS A 67 7.98 0.32 3.81
N ALA A 68 8.38 0.21 5.08
CA ALA A 68 9.04 -0.98 5.56
C ALA A 68 8.08 -2.16 5.50
N ALA A 69 8.52 -3.26 4.90
CA ALA A 69 7.75 -4.48 4.78
C ALA A 69 8.55 -5.68 5.29
N SER A 70 7.84 -6.71 5.74
CA SER A 70 8.37 -7.99 6.19
C SER A 70 7.54 -9.15 5.62
N GLN A 71 8.14 -10.33 5.56
CA GLN A 71 7.49 -11.52 5.01
C GLN A 71 7.94 -12.79 5.73
N SER A 72 7.19 -13.88 5.54
CA SER A 72 7.63 -15.22 5.92
C SER A 72 8.88 -15.62 5.13
N ILE A 73 9.72 -16.47 5.74
CA ILE A 73 11.06 -16.89 5.29
C ILE A 73 11.06 -17.22 3.78
N GLY A 74 11.73 -16.42 2.94
CA GLY A 74 11.67 -16.66 1.49
C GLY A 74 12.18 -15.56 0.57
N ASP A 75 13.20 -14.78 0.92
CA ASP A 75 13.72 -13.76 0.00
C ASP A 75 14.63 -14.32 -1.11
N TRP A 76 14.87 -15.64 -1.16
CA TRP A 76 15.77 -16.33 -2.11
C TRP A 76 17.15 -15.67 -2.17
N GLY A 77 17.81 -15.58 -1.01
CA GLY A 77 19.14 -14.96 -0.90
C GLY A 77 19.10 -13.45 -1.06
N GLY A 78 17.98 -12.82 -0.69
CA GLY A 78 17.76 -11.37 -0.80
C GLY A 78 17.27 -10.87 -2.16
N THR A 79 16.98 -11.76 -3.11
CA THR A 79 16.53 -11.43 -4.48
C THR A 79 15.09 -10.89 -4.51
N TYR A 80 14.19 -11.44 -3.67
CA TYR A 80 12.76 -11.09 -3.63
C TYR A 80 12.32 -10.61 -2.24
N PRO A 81 12.92 -9.54 -1.69
CA PRO A 81 12.63 -9.05 -0.36
C PRO A 81 11.23 -8.45 -0.26
N ALA A 82 10.67 -8.41 0.95
CA ALA A 82 9.30 -7.94 1.18
C ALA A 82 9.00 -6.53 0.64
N GLY A 83 10.00 -5.65 0.63
CA GLY A 83 9.86 -4.26 0.16
C GLY A 83 9.58 -4.13 -1.33
N ARG A 84 9.81 -5.17 -2.14
CA ARG A 84 9.49 -5.17 -3.57
C ARG A 84 8.00 -5.00 -3.83
N ALA A 85 7.15 -5.57 -2.99
CA ALA A 85 5.70 -5.41 -3.09
C ALA A 85 5.19 -3.98 -2.80
N VAL A 86 6.06 -3.02 -2.48
CA VAL A 86 5.67 -1.63 -2.24
C VAL A 86 6.64 -0.64 -2.88
N ASP A 87 7.42 -1.07 -3.88
CA ASP A 87 8.41 -0.23 -4.57
C ASP A 87 7.79 0.63 -5.68
N GLY A 88 6.49 0.45 -5.95
CA GLY A 88 5.72 1.19 -6.95
C GLY A 88 5.87 0.65 -8.36
N ASN A 89 6.48 -0.52 -8.55
CA ASN A 89 6.62 -1.17 -9.83
C ASN A 89 5.70 -2.39 -9.96
N THR A 90 4.70 -2.29 -10.83
CA THR A 90 3.73 -3.38 -11.04
C THR A 90 4.17 -4.39 -12.10
N ASN A 91 5.44 -4.43 -12.48
CA ASN A 91 5.94 -5.37 -13.48
C ASN A 91 5.67 -6.80 -12.99
N PRO A 92 4.88 -7.61 -13.73
CA PRO A 92 4.49 -8.93 -13.29
C PRO A 92 5.61 -9.98 -13.43
N SER A 93 6.72 -9.66 -14.09
CA SER A 93 7.81 -10.59 -14.31
C SER A 93 8.69 -10.74 -13.07
N MET A 94 8.81 -11.96 -12.56
CA MET A 94 9.74 -12.28 -11.48
C MET A 94 11.19 -12.01 -11.89
N ALA A 95 11.56 -12.26 -13.15
CA ALA A 95 12.90 -12.02 -13.66
C ALA A 95 13.29 -10.52 -13.62
N ALA A 96 12.31 -9.61 -13.61
CA ALA A 96 12.54 -8.18 -13.43
C ALA A 96 12.91 -7.83 -11.98
N GLY A 97 12.72 -8.74 -11.01
CA GLY A 97 13.14 -8.55 -9.63
C GLY A 97 12.30 -7.58 -8.81
N HIS A 98 11.06 -7.31 -9.23
CA HIS A 98 10.15 -6.33 -8.61
C HIS A 98 9.04 -6.93 -7.77
N CYS A 99 8.96 -8.26 -7.64
CA CYS A 99 7.97 -8.90 -6.79
C CYS A 99 8.58 -9.37 -5.46
N ALA A 100 7.80 -9.27 -4.39
CA ALA A 100 8.10 -9.98 -3.15
C ALA A 100 7.68 -11.45 -3.27
N HIS A 101 8.36 -12.33 -2.55
CA HIS A 101 8.08 -13.77 -2.58
C HIS A 101 7.96 -14.34 -1.15
N PRO A 102 6.88 -14.03 -0.40
CA PRO A 102 6.65 -14.65 0.89
C PRO A 102 6.57 -16.18 0.73
N ASP A 103 7.38 -16.90 1.49
CA ASP A 103 7.48 -18.37 1.46
C ASP A 103 7.54 -18.93 2.89
N THR A 104 7.26 -20.22 3.08
CA THR A 104 7.29 -20.92 4.37
C THR A 104 7.24 -22.44 4.16
N ASP A 105 7.27 -23.22 5.24
CA ASP A 105 7.19 -24.68 5.15
C ASP A 105 5.83 -25.13 4.59
N TRP A 106 5.83 -26.28 3.92
CA TRP A 106 4.62 -26.96 3.49
C TRP A 106 3.60 -27.13 4.63
N GLY A 107 2.32 -26.92 4.32
CA GLY A 107 1.24 -26.95 5.30
C GLY A 107 1.11 -25.69 6.17
N LYS A 108 2.00 -24.70 6.01
CA LYS A 108 1.84 -23.36 6.59
C LYS A 108 1.30 -22.38 5.55
N ASN A 109 0.88 -21.21 6.04
CA ASN A 109 0.39 -20.12 5.21
C ASN A 109 1.46 -19.03 5.12
N ALA A 110 1.96 -18.76 3.91
CA ALA A 110 2.82 -17.63 3.63
C ALA A 110 2.14 -16.32 4.04
N TRP A 111 2.94 -15.38 4.54
CA TRP A 111 2.46 -14.07 4.98
C TRP A 111 3.41 -12.96 4.56
N TRP A 112 2.84 -11.78 4.37
CA TRP A 112 3.54 -10.53 4.10
C TRP A 112 2.87 -9.41 4.91
N MET A 113 3.63 -8.41 5.33
CA MET A 113 3.12 -7.30 6.13
C MET A 113 3.89 -6.02 5.81
N VAL A 114 3.18 -4.90 5.78
CA VAL A 114 3.76 -3.56 5.65
C VAL A 114 3.44 -2.72 6.90
N ASP A 115 4.43 -1.97 7.34
CA ASP A 115 4.32 -0.95 8.37
C ASP A 115 4.27 0.43 7.72
N MET A 116 3.11 1.10 7.74
CA MET A 116 2.94 2.42 7.15
C MET A 116 3.66 3.55 7.93
N ASN A 117 4.32 3.20 9.05
CA ASN A 117 5.02 4.06 10.01
C ASN A 117 4.11 4.97 10.84
N ASP A 118 2.83 5.06 10.50
CA ASP A 118 1.82 5.83 11.22
C ASP A 118 0.43 5.23 10.94
N THR A 119 -0.59 5.75 11.60
CA THR A 119 -1.98 5.33 11.42
C THR A 119 -2.62 6.06 10.24
N TYR A 120 -3.34 5.32 9.40
CA TYR A 120 -4.05 5.84 8.23
C TYR A 120 -5.50 5.32 8.22
N ASN A 121 -6.38 6.09 7.62
CA ASN A 121 -7.70 5.62 7.19
C ASN A 121 -7.52 4.88 5.85
N PHE A 122 -7.51 3.55 5.89
CA PHE A 122 -7.49 2.70 4.71
C PHE A 122 -8.88 2.70 4.04
N SER A 123 -8.90 2.61 2.71
CA SER A 123 -10.12 2.50 1.91
C SER A 123 -10.18 1.17 1.15
N ARG A 124 -9.15 0.90 0.34
CA ARG A 124 -9.02 -0.28 -0.52
C ARG A 124 -7.57 -0.74 -0.60
N VAL A 125 -7.39 -2.02 -0.88
CA VAL A 125 -6.12 -2.67 -1.13
C VAL A 125 -6.16 -3.28 -2.52
N ILE A 126 -5.11 -3.07 -3.32
CA ILE A 126 -4.96 -3.65 -4.65
C ILE A 126 -3.70 -4.49 -4.63
N ILE A 127 -3.79 -5.75 -5.06
CA ILE A 127 -2.65 -6.67 -5.16
C ILE A 127 -2.43 -7.03 -6.62
N TYR A 128 -1.20 -6.89 -7.08
CA TYR A 128 -0.73 -7.26 -8.41
C TYR A 128 -0.07 -8.63 -8.39
N ASN A 129 -0.52 -9.52 -9.26
CA ASN A 129 0.01 -10.87 -9.40
C ASN A 129 1.19 -10.91 -10.38
N ARG A 130 2.01 -11.95 -10.24
CA ARG A 130 3.06 -12.29 -11.21
C ARG A 130 2.49 -12.87 -12.51
N ASP A 131 3.32 -12.89 -13.54
CA ASP A 131 3.02 -13.50 -14.85
C ASP A 131 3.02 -15.04 -14.82
N SER A 132 2.70 -15.64 -15.96
CA SER A 132 2.51 -17.08 -16.11
C SER A 132 3.77 -17.89 -16.45
N GLU A 133 4.97 -17.30 -16.38
CA GLU A 133 6.20 -17.91 -16.93
C GLU A 133 6.50 -19.31 -16.38
N ASP A 134 6.22 -19.56 -15.10
CA ASP A 134 6.46 -20.83 -14.41
C ASP A 134 5.19 -21.45 -13.78
N ASP A 135 4.01 -21.02 -14.24
CA ASP A 135 2.71 -21.39 -13.66
C ASP A 135 2.48 -21.01 -12.18
N ALA A 136 3.45 -20.38 -11.50
CA ALA A 136 3.35 -20.05 -10.08
C ALA A 136 2.45 -18.84 -9.78
N HIS A 137 1.97 -18.11 -10.80
CA HIS A 137 0.87 -17.14 -10.63
C HIS A 137 -0.37 -17.75 -9.95
N LYS A 138 -0.59 -19.06 -10.11
CA LYS A 138 -1.67 -19.81 -9.47
C LYS A 138 -1.55 -19.82 -7.93
N ARG A 139 -0.39 -19.44 -7.39
CA ARG A 139 -0.15 -19.32 -5.95
C ARG A 139 -0.76 -18.04 -5.35
N LEU A 140 -1.14 -17.04 -6.15
CA LEU A 140 -2.00 -15.97 -5.64
C LEU A 140 -3.47 -16.39 -5.79
N ASP A 141 -3.91 -17.24 -4.87
CA ASP A 141 -5.27 -17.79 -4.79
C ASP A 141 -5.97 -17.28 -3.53
N THR A 142 -6.59 -18.15 -2.73
CA THR A 142 -7.36 -17.77 -1.56
C THR A 142 -6.45 -17.15 -0.50
N PHE A 143 -6.79 -15.94 -0.03
CA PHE A 143 -6.02 -15.18 0.95
C PHE A 143 -6.90 -14.28 1.82
N ILE A 144 -6.32 -13.84 2.94
CA ILE A 144 -6.92 -12.92 3.91
C ILE A 144 -6.07 -11.66 4.02
N LEU A 145 -6.74 -10.52 4.07
CA LEU A 145 -6.17 -9.22 4.41
C LEU A 145 -6.65 -8.84 5.81
N SER A 146 -5.69 -8.54 6.69
CA SER A 146 -5.95 -8.09 8.05
C SER A 146 -5.19 -6.81 8.37
N VAL A 147 -5.71 -6.02 9.30
CA VAL A 147 -5.19 -4.70 9.68
C VAL A 147 -5.03 -4.58 11.18
N GLY A 148 -4.06 -3.78 11.63
CA GLY A 148 -3.81 -3.55 13.04
C GLY A 148 -2.99 -2.30 13.32
N ASN A 149 -2.81 -2.01 14.61
CA ASN A 149 -2.05 -0.85 15.09
C ASN A 149 -0.78 -1.25 15.89
N THR A 150 -0.49 -2.55 15.94
CA THR A 150 0.68 -3.12 16.63
C THR A 150 1.44 -4.01 15.66
N PRO A 151 2.75 -4.22 15.84
CA PRO A 151 3.52 -5.14 14.99
C PRO A 151 3.09 -6.62 15.13
N GLU A 152 2.36 -6.97 16.18
CA GLU A 152 1.86 -8.32 16.46
C GLU A 152 0.78 -8.78 15.45
N ARG A 153 1.19 -9.40 14.34
CA ARG A 153 0.30 -9.83 13.24
C ARG A 153 -0.91 -10.67 13.70
N THR A 154 -0.79 -11.43 14.79
CA THR A 154 -1.86 -12.29 15.32
C THR A 154 -3.03 -11.51 15.92
N THR A 155 -2.83 -10.22 16.27
CA THR A 155 -3.89 -9.35 16.81
C THR A 155 -4.66 -8.62 15.71
N HIS A 156 -4.14 -8.61 14.48
CA HIS A 156 -4.75 -7.94 13.33
C HIS A 156 -6.14 -8.50 13.04
N LYS A 157 -7.08 -7.61 12.71
CA LYS A 157 -8.45 -7.97 12.37
C LYS A 157 -8.60 -8.07 10.86
N GLN A 158 -9.25 -9.11 10.39
CA GLN A 158 -9.56 -9.27 8.97
C GLN A 158 -10.42 -8.09 8.49
N CYS A 159 -9.99 -7.45 7.41
CA CYS A 159 -10.77 -6.41 6.73
C CYS A 159 -11.34 -6.91 5.39
N ALA A 160 -10.69 -7.88 4.75
CA ALA A 160 -11.12 -8.44 3.48
C ALA A 160 -10.58 -9.87 3.30
N SER A 161 -11.17 -10.61 2.37
CA SER A 161 -10.69 -11.91 1.91
C SER A 161 -10.97 -12.07 0.42
N HIS A 162 -10.12 -12.82 -0.25
CA HIS A 162 -10.31 -13.22 -1.64
C HIS A 162 -10.39 -14.74 -1.72
N ASN A 163 -11.34 -15.25 -2.51
CA ASN A 163 -11.53 -16.68 -2.75
C ASN A 163 -11.41 -16.93 -4.26
N GLY A 164 -10.45 -17.76 -4.64
CA GLY A 164 -10.15 -18.06 -6.04
C GLY A 164 -8.84 -17.44 -6.53
N ARG A 165 -8.46 -17.81 -7.76
CA ARG A 165 -7.17 -17.44 -8.36
C ARG A 165 -7.24 -16.03 -8.94
N VAL A 166 -6.23 -15.23 -8.63
CA VAL A 166 -5.96 -14.00 -9.36
C VAL A 166 -5.32 -14.37 -10.70
N PRO A 167 -5.81 -13.86 -11.85
CA PRO A 167 -5.21 -14.14 -13.16
C PRO A 167 -3.71 -13.79 -13.21
N ALA A 168 -2.97 -14.46 -14.10
CA ALA A 168 -1.58 -14.12 -14.39
C ALA A 168 -1.47 -12.67 -14.86
N ALA A 169 -0.48 -11.93 -14.35
CA ALA A 169 -0.31 -10.48 -14.54
C ALA A 169 -1.59 -9.65 -14.23
N GLY A 170 -2.53 -10.24 -13.49
CA GLY A 170 -3.79 -9.64 -13.12
C GLY A 170 -3.72 -8.95 -11.76
N THR A 171 -4.85 -8.39 -11.36
CA THR A 171 -4.99 -7.67 -10.10
C THR A 171 -6.26 -8.06 -9.39
N VAL A 172 -6.25 -7.91 -8.07
CA VAL A 172 -7.45 -7.97 -7.24
C VAL A 172 -7.54 -6.71 -6.39
N GLU A 173 -8.70 -6.06 -6.44
CA GLU A 173 -9.03 -4.93 -5.58
C GLU A 173 -10.01 -5.39 -4.50
N SER A 174 -9.70 -5.07 -3.24
CA SER A 174 -10.52 -5.39 -2.07
C SER A 174 -10.86 -4.12 -1.29
N GLN A 175 -12.13 -3.93 -0.97
CA GLN A 175 -12.53 -2.92 0.01
C GLN A 175 -12.00 -3.37 1.39
N CYS A 176 -11.20 -2.52 2.04
CA CYS A 176 -10.58 -2.82 3.33
C CYS A 176 -10.55 -1.50 4.13
N ARG A 177 -11.71 -1.14 4.69
CA ARG A 177 -11.89 0.13 5.40
C ARG A 177 -11.55 -0.03 6.87
N ALA A 178 -10.50 0.66 7.31
CA ALA A 178 -10.04 0.61 8.69
C ALA A 178 -9.16 1.81 9.05
N ILE A 179 -9.07 2.11 10.34
CA ILE A 179 -8.04 2.98 10.89
C ILE A 179 -6.91 2.09 11.40
N ALA A 180 -5.79 2.05 10.67
CA ALA A 180 -4.72 1.09 10.92
C ALA A 180 -3.33 1.64 10.54
N ARG A 181 -2.30 1.10 11.19
CA ARG A 181 -0.88 1.33 10.84
C ARG A 181 -0.29 0.18 10.01
N TYR A 182 -0.82 -1.02 10.16
CA TYR A 182 -0.30 -2.23 9.51
C TYR A 182 -1.35 -2.83 8.60
N LEU A 183 -0.93 -3.29 7.42
CA LEU A 183 -1.68 -4.24 6.60
C LEU A 183 -0.88 -5.53 6.54
N SER A 184 -1.54 -6.67 6.75
CA SER A 184 -0.97 -8.00 6.59
C SER A 184 -1.78 -8.81 5.59
N PHE A 185 -1.06 -9.44 4.67
CA PHE A 185 -1.51 -10.48 3.76
C PHE A 185 -1.16 -11.84 4.34
N ARG A 186 -2.08 -12.80 4.21
CA ARG A 186 -1.81 -14.21 4.51
C ARG A 186 -2.56 -15.09 3.53
N ARG A 187 -1.86 -16.04 2.90
CA ARG A 187 -2.51 -17.12 2.15
C ARG A 187 -3.46 -17.92 3.05
N ASN A 188 -4.50 -18.48 2.46
CA ASN A 188 -5.54 -19.18 3.21
C ASN A 188 -6.11 -20.34 2.39
N GLY A 189 -5.26 -21.32 2.05
CA GLY A 189 -5.65 -22.47 1.25
C GLY A 189 -4.71 -23.66 1.49
N ASN A 190 -5.16 -24.66 2.22
CA ASN A 190 -4.39 -25.86 2.54
C ASN A 190 -4.46 -26.86 1.35
N PRO A 191 -3.37 -27.47 0.87
CA PRO A 191 -1.96 -27.41 1.34
C PRO A 191 -1.03 -26.46 0.58
N ASP A 192 -1.43 -25.95 -0.58
CA ASP A 192 -0.56 -25.13 -1.45
C ASP A 192 -0.54 -23.63 -1.06
N SER A 193 -0.56 -23.31 0.24
CA SER A 193 -0.51 -21.93 0.77
C SER A 193 0.89 -21.45 1.16
N TYR A 194 1.90 -22.29 0.95
CA TYR A 194 3.25 -22.09 1.50
C TYR A 194 4.01 -20.94 0.82
N ALA A 195 3.61 -20.49 -0.38
CA ALA A 195 4.24 -19.36 -1.07
C ALA A 195 3.24 -18.50 -1.86
N ALA A 196 3.62 -17.25 -2.15
CA ALA A 196 2.95 -16.37 -3.10
C ALA A 196 3.96 -15.44 -3.79
N GLY A 197 3.65 -14.95 -4.99
CA GLY A 197 4.32 -13.80 -5.60
C GLY A 197 3.46 -12.55 -5.46
N LEU A 198 3.98 -11.48 -4.87
CA LEU A 198 3.30 -10.20 -4.70
C LEU A 198 4.08 -9.12 -5.45
N CYS A 199 3.64 -8.76 -6.65
CA CYS A 199 4.39 -7.82 -7.49
C CYS A 199 4.18 -6.37 -7.10
N GLU A 200 3.01 -6.02 -6.56
CA GLU A 200 2.78 -4.75 -5.89
C GLU A 200 1.55 -4.89 -4.99
N VAL A 201 1.58 -4.24 -3.83
CA VAL A 201 0.48 -4.13 -2.87
C VAL A 201 0.24 -2.64 -2.62
N VAL A 202 -0.78 -2.12 -3.29
CA VAL A 202 -1.19 -0.73 -3.16
C VAL A 202 -2.23 -0.63 -2.04
N VAL A 203 -1.97 0.24 -1.06
CA VAL A 203 -2.95 0.55 -0.01
C VAL A 203 -3.43 1.97 -0.21
N ILE A 204 -4.68 2.11 -0.64
CA ILE A 204 -5.28 3.43 -0.84
C ILE A 204 -5.85 3.92 0.49
N GLY A 205 -5.41 5.09 0.90
CA GLY A 205 -5.88 5.72 2.12
C GLY A 205 -5.24 7.08 2.35
N HIS A 206 -5.51 7.65 3.52
CA HIS A 206 -4.95 8.93 3.93
C HIS A 206 -4.60 8.88 5.42
N ARG A 207 -3.64 9.70 5.86
CA ARG A 207 -3.18 9.67 7.26
C ARG A 207 -4.34 9.97 8.20
N HIS A 208 -4.40 9.23 9.30
CA HIS A 208 -5.41 9.44 10.33
C HIS A 208 -5.00 10.61 11.20
N ILE A 209 -5.85 11.64 11.27
CA ILE A 209 -5.64 12.82 12.12
C ILE A 209 -6.63 12.72 13.27
N SER A 210 -6.17 12.37 14.46
CA SER A 210 -7.01 12.46 15.65
C SER A 210 -7.25 13.93 15.97
N LYS A 211 -8.50 14.39 15.90
CA LYS A 211 -8.85 15.67 16.50
C LYS A 211 -8.80 15.49 18.01
N HIS A 212 -7.78 16.03 18.66
CA HIS A 212 -7.85 16.26 20.09
C HIS A 212 -8.95 17.30 20.32
N MET A 213 -10.07 16.87 20.92
CA MET A 213 -11.09 17.75 21.49
C MET A 213 -10.63 18.23 22.86
#